data_AF-A0A256BMP6-F1
#
_entry.id   AF-A0A256BMP6-F1
#
_cell.length_a   1.000
_cell.length_b   1.000
_cell.length_c   1.000
_cell.angle_alpha   90.00
_cell.angle_beta   90.00
_cell.angle_gamma   90.00
#
_symmetry.space_group_name_H-M   'P 1'
#
loop_
_entity.id
_entity.type
_entity.pdbx_description
1 polymer ?
#
loop_
_entity_poly.entity_id
_entity_poly.type
_entity_poly.pdbx_seq_one_letter_code
_entity_poly.pdbx_strand_id
1 'polypeptide(L)'
;MAITIAAIKHMGFEEIPNGMIIEATFSLVKVYQVEGILIKESESNAFADLCYKSTEFSFVFGNSLNEIYQYLFKEDLVEDENKWLEENKTKPPFLILDVSLNKFFTCKSGYWKKDKDKNLTLTWNCFPEAKESLIMKSSEITPQIISSLSVHLSLLHQPIRFKSILTDICGKTKSGENICDVLIETSITFFSSKMISPAEIKTKIQDSLNLYGKLDHKVSSFLHSALNENDRLKKFLNFFFVIEIYTHQAFKKIDFRNYVKCVNQIPDRVMISGEKFFLERQAESKTLSQRFHWCAILIWDNIDDNDIENFKSIKKVRDKIAHGDDIPENSLPIDMIETLCLKILYCHC
;
A
#
# COMPACT_ATOMS: atom_id res chain seq x y z
N MET A 1 -9.96 -5.53 26.85
CA MET A 1 -10.46 -6.13 28.11
C MET A 1 -9.31 -6.93 28.70
N ALA A 2 -8.84 -6.63 29.92
CA ALA A 2 -7.66 -7.30 30.49
C ALA A 2 -8.04 -8.72 30.97
N ILE A 3 -7.35 -9.75 30.47
CA ILE A 3 -7.54 -11.14 30.91
C ILE A 3 -6.90 -11.33 32.29
N THR A 4 -7.57 -12.03 33.21
CA THR A 4 -7.07 -12.28 34.56
C THR A 4 -5.94 -13.33 34.56
N ILE A 5 -5.00 -13.22 35.52
CA ILE A 5 -3.88 -14.16 35.68
C ILE A 5 -4.37 -15.62 35.80
N ALA A 6 -5.50 -15.83 36.49
CA ALA A 6 -6.13 -17.13 36.62
C ALA A 6 -6.57 -17.71 35.25
N ALA A 7 -7.10 -16.89 34.36
CA ALA A 7 -7.50 -17.31 33.02
C ALA A 7 -6.27 -17.63 32.14
N ILE A 8 -5.18 -16.85 32.23
CA ILE A 8 -3.93 -17.10 31.50
C ILE A 8 -3.33 -18.45 31.90
N LYS A 9 -3.26 -18.76 33.20
CA LYS A 9 -2.76 -20.06 33.70
C LYS A 9 -3.67 -21.22 33.29
N HIS A 10 -4.99 -21.02 33.28
CA HIS A 10 -5.95 -22.05 32.85
C HIS A 10 -5.82 -22.40 31.34
N MET A 11 -5.32 -21.47 30.52
CA MET A 11 -5.02 -21.70 29.09
C MET A 11 -3.70 -22.48 28.86
N GLY A 12 -3.00 -22.84 29.94
CA GLY A 12 -1.75 -23.61 29.91
C GLY A 12 -0.50 -22.76 29.75
N PHE A 13 -0.58 -21.46 30.02
CA PHE A 13 0.59 -20.59 30.06
C PHE A 13 1.24 -20.61 31.44
N GLU A 14 2.55 -20.72 31.47
CA GLU A 14 3.40 -20.65 32.67
C GLU A 14 4.18 -19.35 32.70
N GLU A 15 4.56 -18.91 33.89
CA GLU A 15 5.38 -17.70 34.07
C GLU A 15 6.81 -17.98 33.62
N ILE A 16 7.42 -17.02 32.91
CA ILE A 16 8.81 -17.14 32.47
C ILE A 16 9.70 -17.26 33.72
N PRO A 17 10.54 -18.31 33.82
CA PRO A 17 11.38 -18.52 35.01
C PRO A 17 12.33 -17.35 35.27
N ASN A 18 12.52 -17.02 36.55
CA ASN A 18 13.48 -15.99 36.96
C ASN A 18 14.89 -16.31 36.45
N GLY A 19 15.51 -15.34 35.76
CA GLY A 19 16.83 -15.47 35.14
C GLY A 19 16.81 -15.95 33.69
N MET A 20 15.66 -16.34 33.16
CA MET A 20 15.51 -16.68 31.75
C MET A 20 15.25 -15.43 30.91
N ILE A 21 15.91 -15.33 29.76
CA ILE A 21 15.75 -14.25 28.80
C ILE A 21 15.34 -14.88 27.48
N ILE A 22 14.19 -14.45 26.95
CA ILE A 22 13.77 -14.79 25.59
C ILE A 22 14.27 -13.67 24.67
N GLU A 23 15.08 -14.01 23.69
CA GLU A 23 15.55 -13.07 22.67
C GLU A 23 14.98 -13.46 21.31
N ALA A 24 14.25 -12.55 20.67
CA ALA A 24 13.60 -12.80 19.39
C ALA A 24 13.64 -11.59 18.45
N THR A 25 13.64 -11.86 17.16
CA THR A 25 13.32 -10.90 16.11
C THR A 25 11.85 -11.04 15.75
N PHE A 26 11.24 -9.98 15.22
CA PHE A 26 9.82 -9.95 14.90
C PHE A 26 9.57 -9.43 13.49
N SER A 27 8.55 -9.99 12.87
CA SER A 27 8.00 -9.67 11.57
C SER A 27 6.50 -9.48 11.68
N LEU A 28 5.97 -8.54 10.91
CA LEU A 28 4.54 -8.37 10.71
C LEU A 28 4.21 -8.82 9.29
N VAL A 29 3.39 -9.86 9.19
CA VAL A 29 2.95 -10.47 7.94
C VAL A 29 1.55 -9.99 7.63
N LYS A 30 1.34 -9.41 6.45
CA LYS A 30 0.02 -9.04 5.92
C LYS A 30 -0.28 -9.85 4.68
N VAL A 31 -1.45 -10.48 4.67
CA VAL A 31 -1.96 -11.22 3.52
C VAL A 31 -3.04 -10.38 2.84
N TYR A 32 -2.88 -10.17 1.54
CA TYR A 32 -3.85 -9.49 0.71
C TYR A 32 -4.42 -10.42 -0.35
N GLN A 33 -5.72 -10.32 -0.58
CA GLN A 33 -6.35 -10.77 -1.80
C GLN A 33 -6.10 -9.72 -2.88
N VAL A 34 -5.63 -10.14 -4.05
CA VAL A 34 -5.39 -9.24 -5.17
C VAL A 34 -6.54 -9.37 -6.16
N GLU A 35 -7.45 -8.41 -6.08
CA GLU A 35 -8.64 -8.34 -6.92
C GLU A 35 -8.31 -7.65 -8.26
N GLY A 36 -8.97 -8.05 -9.35
CA GLY A 36 -8.78 -7.47 -10.68
C GLY A 36 -7.88 -8.27 -11.62
N ILE A 37 -7.11 -9.23 -11.09
CA ILE A 37 -6.19 -10.05 -11.89
C ILE A 37 -6.29 -11.53 -11.54
N LEU A 38 -5.81 -12.39 -12.43
CA LEU A 38 -5.55 -13.81 -12.21
C LEU A 38 -4.14 -14.11 -12.70
N ILE A 39 -3.33 -14.80 -11.89
CA ILE A 39 -1.96 -15.17 -12.28
C ILE A 39 -2.05 -16.49 -13.04
N LYS A 40 -1.56 -16.51 -14.28
CA LYS A 40 -1.45 -17.75 -15.05
C LYS A 40 -0.45 -18.69 -14.38
N GLU A 41 -0.88 -19.90 -14.05
CA GLU A 41 -0.02 -20.95 -13.54
C GLU A 41 1.11 -21.22 -14.55
N SER A 42 2.36 -21.19 -14.08
CA SER A 42 3.54 -21.50 -14.87
C SER A 42 4.22 -22.73 -14.28
N GLU A 43 4.62 -23.67 -15.15
CA GLU A 43 5.09 -25.01 -14.78
C GLU A 43 6.43 -25.07 -14.01
N SER A 44 7.11 -23.94 -13.73
CA SER A 44 8.22 -23.91 -12.75
C SER A 44 8.60 -22.49 -12.28
N ASN A 45 9.00 -22.35 -11.00
CA ASN A 45 9.67 -21.20 -10.36
C ASN A 45 9.05 -19.79 -10.51
N ALA A 46 7.72 -19.68 -10.60
CA ALA A 46 7.01 -18.41 -10.70
C ALA A 46 7.39 -17.37 -9.62
N PHE A 47 7.73 -17.83 -8.39
CA PHE A 47 8.03 -16.96 -7.26
C PHE A 47 9.27 -16.08 -7.45
N ALA A 48 10.28 -16.54 -8.20
CA ALA A 48 11.48 -15.74 -8.44
C ALA A 48 11.15 -14.44 -9.21
N ASP A 49 10.13 -14.47 -10.06
CA ASP A 49 9.67 -13.34 -10.85
C ASP A 49 8.57 -12.53 -10.15
N LEU A 50 7.96 -13.11 -9.12
CA LEU A 50 6.80 -12.57 -8.40
C LEU A 50 7.11 -12.15 -6.97
N CYS A 51 8.40 -11.96 -6.64
CA CYS A 51 8.83 -11.57 -5.31
C CYS A 51 9.75 -10.35 -5.30
N TYR A 52 9.81 -9.72 -4.13
CA TYR A 52 10.81 -8.74 -3.77
C TYR A 52 11.31 -9.04 -2.36
N LYS A 53 12.61 -8.86 -2.14
CA LYS A 53 13.22 -9.05 -0.82
C LYS A 53 14.24 -7.96 -0.54
N SER A 54 14.07 -7.28 0.59
CA SER A 54 15.03 -6.34 1.16
C SER A 54 15.30 -6.72 2.62
N THR A 55 16.12 -5.91 3.29
CA THR A 55 16.33 -6.02 4.74
C THR A 55 15.14 -5.47 5.53
N GLU A 56 14.28 -4.65 4.95
CA GLU A 56 13.21 -3.96 5.69
C GLU A 56 11.84 -4.59 5.51
N PHE A 57 11.59 -5.10 4.30
CA PHE A 57 10.38 -5.81 3.95
C PHE A 57 10.63 -6.76 2.77
N SER A 58 9.76 -7.75 2.65
CA SER A 58 9.69 -8.64 1.50
C SER A 58 8.23 -8.85 1.11
N PHE A 59 7.97 -9.16 -0.16
CA PHE A 59 6.64 -9.58 -0.57
C PHE A 59 6.69 -10.58 -1.70
N VAL A 60 5.62 -11.35 -1.85
CA VAL A 60 5.50 -12.41 -2.85
C VAL A 60 4.06 -12.51 -3.33
N PHE A 61 3.86 -12.61 -4.64
CA PHE A 61 2.58 -12.92 -5.27
C PHE A 61 2.48 -14.41 -5.59
N GLY A 62 1.27 -14.95 -5.56
CA GLY A 62 1.00 -16.33 -5.97
C GLY A 62 -0.47 -16.71 -5.91
N ASN A 63 -0.79 -17.94 -6.30
CA ASN A 63 -2.15 -18.48 -6.26
C ASN A 63 -2.43 -19.35 -5.02
N SER A 64 -1.41 -19.78 -4.29
CA SER A 64 -1.56 -20.52 -3.02
C SER A 64 -0.96 -19.73 -1.85
N LEU A 65 -1.72 -19.62 -0.76
CA LEU A 65 -1.26 -19.02 0.49
C LEU A 65 -0.11 -19.81 1.10
N ASN A 66 -0.24 -21.14 1.18
CA ASN A 66 0.77 -22.01 1.76
C ASN A 66 2.03 -22.03 0.91
N GLU A 67 1.96 -22.08 -0.42
CA GLU A 67 3.17 -22.03 -1.26
C GLU A 67 3.94 -20.70 -1.07
N ILE A 68 3.23 -19.59 -1.00
CA ILE A 68 3.85 -18.28 -0.73
C ILE A 68 4.48 -18.25 0.67
N TYR A 69 3.76 -18.73 1.68
CA TYR A 69 4.21 -18.72 3.07
C TYR A 69 5.40 -19.67 3.29
N GLN A 70 5.39 -20.86 2.68
CA GLN A 70 6.53 -21.79 2.66
C GLN A 70 7.76 -21.17 1.97
N TYR A 71 7.56 -20.41 0.90
CA TYR A 71 8.65 -19.71 0.24
C TYR A 71 9.34 -18.72 1.20
N LEU A 72 8.57 -17.94 1.95
CA LEU A 72 9.05 -16.92 2.89
C LEU A 72 9.57 -17.50 4.22
N PHE A 73 8.82 -18.40 4.84
CA PHE A 73 9.00 -18.82 6.24
C PHE A 73 9.34 -20.30 6.42
N LYS A 74 9.24 -21.12 5.36
CA LYS A 74 9.46 -22.58 5.35
C LYS A 74 8.44 -23.40 6.13
N GLU A 75 7.24 -22.85 6.29
CA GLU A 75 6.11 -23.45 6.99
C GLU A 75 4.82 -23.22 6.21
N ASP A 76 3.76 -23.95 6.59
CA ASP A 76 2.40 -23.69 6.12
C ASP A 76 1.73 -22.61 6.96
N LEU A 77 0.97 -21.72 6.31
CA LEU A 77 0.19 -20.71 7.01
C LEU A 77 -1.04 -21.34 7.67
N VAL A 78 -1.69 -22.26 6.96
CA VAL A 78 -2.93 -22.93 7.37
C VAL A 78 -2.85 -24.43 7.08
N GLU A 79 -3.48 -25.25 7.94
CA GLU A 79 -3.44 -26.71 7.82
C GLU A 79 -4.15 -27.23 6.56
N ASP A 80 -5.29 -26.63 6.20
CA ASP A 80 -6.05 -26.93 4.98
C ASP A 80 -6.42 -25.61 4.28
N GLU A 81 -5.69 -25.29 3.22
CA GLU A 81 -5.88 -24.05 2.48
C GLU A 81 -7.25 -23.97 1.81
N ASN A 82 -7.73 -25.05 1.19
CA ASN A 82 -9.01 -25.03 0.47
C ASN A 82 -10.17 -24.74 1.42
N LYS A 83 -10.20 -25.43 2.56
CA LYS A 83 -11.20 -25.19 3.59
C LYS A 83 -11.11 -23.75 4.12
N TRP A 84 -9.89 -23.25 4.35
CA TRP A 84 -9.69 -21.88 4.84
C TRP A 84 -10.20 -20.83 3.84
N LEU A 85 -9.94 -21.01 2.54
CA LEU A 85 -10.42 -20.12 1.48
C LEU A 85 -11.96 -20.07 1.42
N GLU A 86 -12.62 -21.22 1.58
CA GLU A 86 -14.08 -21.31 1.63
C GLU A 86 -14.65 -20.59 2.85
N GLU A 87 -14.09 -20.83 4.04
CA GLU A 87 -14.52 -20.21 5.30
C GLU A 87 -14.36 -18.68 5.27
N ASN A 88 -13.26 -18.19 4.68
CA ASN A 88 -12.94 -16.76 4.61
C ASN A 88 -13.49 -16.07 3.35
N LYS A 89 -14.14 -16.82 2.43
CA LYS A 89 -14.69 -16.32 1.15
C LYS A 89 -13.66 -15.56 0.33
N THR A 90 -12.44 -16.06 0.29
CA THR A 90 -11.30 -15.45 -0.42
C THR A 90 -10.91 -16.30 -1.61
N LYS A 91 -10.28 -15.66 -2.61
CA LYS A 91 -9.87 -16.33 -3.84
C LYS A 91 -8.52 -15.79 -4.31
N PRO A 92 -7.68 -16.62 -4.93
CA PRO A 92 -6.44 -16.16 -5.52
C PRO A 92 -6.67 -15.11 -6.62
N PRO A 93 -5.63 -14.32 -6.96
CA PRO A 93 -4.27 -14.38 -6.41
C PRO A 93 -4.09 -13.65 -5.08
N PHE A 94 -3.01 -13.99 -4.38
CA PHE A 94 -2.63 -13.44 -3.08
C PHE A 94 -1.29 -12.68 -3.16
N LEU A 95 -1.14 -11.71 -2.28
CA LEU A 95 0.12 -11.04 -1.96
C LEU A 95 0.38 -11.20 -0.46
N ILE A 96 1.52 -11.78 -0.10
CA ILE A 96 2.00 -11.76 1.29
C ILE A 96 3.10 -10.72 1.41
N LEU A 97 2.91 -9.73 2.29
CA LEU A 97 3.87 -8.68 2.65
C LEU A 97 4.42 -8.96 4.05
N ASP A 98 5.72 -9.14 4.16
CA ASP A 98 6.44 -9.30 5.43
C ASP A 98 7.22 -8.01 5.72
N VAL A 99 6.98 -7.41 6.88
CA VAL A 99 7.72 -6.25 7.40
C VAL A 99 8.51 -6.68 8.62
N SER A 100 9.83 -6.75 8.50
CA SER A 100 10.71 -7.33 9.53
C SER A 100 11.45 -6.26 10.34
N LEU A 101 11.72 -6.56 11.62
CA LEU A 101 12.65 -5.78 12.46
C LEU A 101 14.01 -6.46 12.50
N ASN A 102 15.05 -5.70 12.12
CA ASN A 102 16.44 -6.19 12.09
C ASN A 102 17.14 -6.10 13.45
N LYS A 103 16.38 -6.11 14.55
CA LYS A 103 16.91 -6.04 15.91
C LYS A 103 16.27 -7.09 16.79
N PHE A 104 17.06 -7.62 17.72
CA PHE A 104 16.55 -8.53 18.74
C PHE A 104 15.87 -7.73 19.85
N PHE A 105 14.77 -8.27 20.35
CA PHE A 105 14.09 -7.81 21.54
C PHE A 105 14.20 -8.86 22.63
N THR A 106 14.32 -8.41 23.87
CA THR A 106 14.49 -9.30 25.02
C THR A 106 13.30 -9.21 25.94
N CYS A 107 12.76 -10.36 26.35
CA CYS A 107 11.74 -10.46 27.39
C CYS A 107 12.29 -11.23 28.59
N LYS A 108 12.13 -10.66 29.79
CA LYS A 108 12.60 -11.25 31.07
C LYS A 108 11.46 -11.63 32.01
N SER A 109 10.22 -11.26 31.68
CA SER A 109 9.04 -11.47 32.52
C SER A 109 7.78 -11.55 31.67
N GLY A 110 6.80 -12.33 32.11
CA GLY A 110 5.57 -12.58 31.37
C GLY A 110 5.19 -14.05 31.40
N TYR A 111 4.34 -14.46 30.46
CA TYR A 111 3.85 -15.83 30.39
C TYR A 111 4.11 -16.43 29.02
N TRP A 112 4.48 -17.70 29.01
CA TRP A 112 4.75 -18.47 27.80
C TRP A 112 4.03 -19.82 27.82
N LYS A 113 3.90 -20.44 26.65
CA LYS A 113 3.46 -21.82 26.50
C LYS A 113 4.29 -22.44 25.40
N LYS A 114 5.02 -23.50 25.74
CA LYS A 114 5.86 -24.22 24.78
C LYS A 114 5.12 -25.42 24.23
N ASP A 115 4.98 -25.45 22.92
CA ASP A 115 4.60 -26.64 22.18
C ASP A 115 5.88 -27.28 21.63
N LYS A 116 6.34 -28.35 22.29
CA LYS A 116 7.57 -29.04 21.93
C LYS A 116 7.45 -29.81 20.62
N ASP A 117 6.24 -30.21 20.24
CA ASP A 117 6.01 -30.99 19.01
C ASP A 117 6.03 -30.09 17.78
N LYS A 118 5.59 -28.82 17.92
CA LYS A 118 5.56 -27.82 16.85
C LYS A 118 6.71 -26.81 16.86
N ASN A 119 7.69 -26.97 17.75
CA ASN A 119 8.79 -26.01 17.95
C ASN A 119 8.30 -24.54 18.12
N LEU A 120 7.17 -24.37 18.81
CA LEU A 120 6.44 -23.11 18.90
C LEU A 120 6.37 -22.62 20.35
N THR A 121 6.74 -21.36 20.57
CA THR A 121 6.59 -20.69 21.87
C THR A 121 5.53 -19.61 21.75
N LEU A 122 4.35 -19.85 22.31
CA LEU A 122 3.32 -18.83 22.44
C LEU A 122 3.67 -17.92 23.61
N THR A 123 3.59 -16.60 23.44
CA THR A 123 3.88 -15.63 24.51
C THR A 123 2.71 -14.68 24.72
N TRP A 124 2.43 -14.32 25.97
CA TRP A 124 1.34 -13.41 26.31
C TRP A 124 1.87 -12.03 26.70
N ASN A 125 1.75 -11.07 25.78
CA ASN A 125 2.15 -9.68 25.96
C ASN A 125 3.61 -9.45 26.40
N CYS A 126 4.51 -10.34 25.99
CA CYS A 126 5.93 -10.32 26.38
C CYS A 126 6.79 -9.28 25.63
N PHE A 127 6.32 -8.77 24.49
CA PHE A 127 7.10 -7.91 23.59
C PHE A 127 6.32 -6.67 23.11
N PRO A 128 5.80 -5.81 24.01
CA PRO A 128 5.02 -4.63 23.61
C PRO A 128 5.84 -3.66 22.75
N GLU A 129 7.12 -3.43 23.09
CA GLU A 129 8.00 -2.55 22.30
C GLU A 129 8.25 -3.06 20.88
N ALA A 130 8.31 -4.38 20.69
CA ALA A 130 8.47 -4.98 19.36
C ALA A 130 7.20 -4.78 18.52
N LYS A 131 6.02 -4.96 19.14
CA LYS A 131 4.73 -4.73 18.49
C LYS A 131 4.56 -3.26 18.09
N GLU A 132 4.85 -2.32 18.98
CA GLU A 132 4.80 -0.90 18.66
C GLU A 132 5.77 -0.53 17.53
N SER A 133 7.01 -1.04 17.60
CA SER A 133 8.01 -0.83 16.55
C SER A 133 7.56 -1.40 15.19
N LEU A 134 6.94 -2.58 15.19
CA LEU A 134 6.38 -3.21 13.99
C LEU A 134 5.21 -2.41 13.41
N ILE A 135 4.29 -1.94 14.25
CA ILE A 135 3.14 -1.16 13.83
C ILE A 135 3.60 0.16 13.19
N MET A 136 4.54 0.88 13.82
CA MET A 136 5.10 2.12 13.26
C MET A 136 5.77 1.85 11.92
N LYS A 137 6.69 0.87 11.85
CA LYS A 137 7.38 0.53 10.59
C LYS A 137 6.41 0.07 9.51
N SER A 138 5.40 -0.71 9.87
CA SER A 138 4.35 -1.17 8.94
C SER A 138 3.50 -0.01 8.44
N SER A 139 3.20 1.00 9.28
CA SER A 139 2.44 2.19 8.87
C SER A 139 3.20 3.08 7.90
N GLU A 140 4.53 3.03 7.90
CA GLU A 140 5.39 3.76 6.95
C GLU A 140 5.48 3.01 5.61
N ILE A 141 5.76 1.70 5.67
CA ILE A 141 6.04 0.89 4.47
C ILE A 141 4.75 0.50 3.74
N THR A 142 3.73 0.01 4.46
CA THR A 142 2.54 -0.61 3.84
C THR A 142 1.84 0.35 2.88
N PRO A 143 1.50 1.60 3.28
CA PRO A 143 0.78 2.49 2.38
C PRO A 143 1.56 2.81 1.12
N GLN A 144 2.87 3.02 1.23
CA GLN A 144 3.74 3.31 0.09
C GLN A 144 3.82 2.14 -0.90
N ILE A 145 4.09 0.93 -0.41
CA ILE A 145 4.27 -0.22 -1.31
C ILE A 145 2.94 -0.63 -1.95
N ILE A 146 1.85 -0.72 -1.18
CA ILE A 146 0.53 -1.10 -1.70
C ILE A 146 0.01 -0.05 -2.69
N SER A 147 0.21 1.24 -2.40
CA SER A 147 -0.15 2.31 -3.35
C SER A 147 0.65 2.21 -4.65
N SER A 148 1.97 1.99 -4.56
CA SER A 148 2.84 1.91 -5.73
C SER A 148 2.54 0.68 -6.60
N LEU A 149 2.20 -0.45 -5.98
CA LEU A 149 1.69 -1.65 -6.64
C LEU A 149 0.35 -1.37 -7.32
N SER A 150 -0.58 -0.71 -6.62
CA SER A 150 -1.90 -0.36 -7.15
C SER A 150 -1.80 0.51 -8.39
N VAL A 151 -0.94 1.54 -8.40
CA VAL A 151 -0.72 2.42 -9.56
C VAL A 151 -0.29 1.63 -10.80
N HIS A 152 0.74 0.79 -10.67
CA HIS A 152 1.33 0.13 -11.85
C HIS A 152 0.55 -1.09 -12.31
N LEU A 153 0.02 -1.88 -11.38
CA LEU A 153 -0.78 -3.04 -11.75
C LEU A 153 -2.10 -2.59 -12.38
N SER A 154 -2.68 -1.47 -11.95
CA SER A 154 -3.91 -0.93 -12.53
C SER A 154 -3.80 -0.60 -14.02
N LEU A 155 -2.58 -0.55 -14.59
CA LEU A 155 -2.39 -0.44 -16.04
C LEU A 155 -2.74 -1.73 -16.79
N LEU A 156 -2.70 -2.88 -16.12
CA LEU A 156 -3.00 -4.18 -16.72
C LEU A 156 -4.52 -4.43 -16.78
N HIS A 157 -5.23 -3.99 -15.75
CA HIS A 157 -6.69 -3.98 -15.63
C HIS A 157 -7.11 -2.97 -14.55
N GLN A 158 -8.21 -2.24 -14.75
CA GLN A 158 -8.78 -1.36 -13.73
C GLN A 158 -10.17 -1.85 -13.30
N PRO A 159 -10.48 -1.84 -11.98
CA PRO A 159 -9.60 -1.54 -10.85
C PRO A 159 -8.83 -2.78 -10.36
N ILE A 160 -7.62 -2.58 -9.82
CA ILE A 160 -6.94 -3.59 -9.00
C ILE A 160 -6.98 -3.17 -7.53
N ARG A 161 -7.33 -4.12 -6.66
CA ARG A 161 -7.45 -3.86 -5.22
C ARG A 161 -6.67 -4.88 -4.41
N PHE A 162 -6.08 -4.40 -3.33
CA PHE A 162 -5.39 -5.22 -2.34
C PHE A 162 -6.23 -5.27 -1.08
N LYS A 163 -7.05 -6.29 -0.97
CA LYS A 163 -7.94 -6.46 0.17
C LYS A 163 -7.22 -7.23 1.27
N SER A 164 -6.99 -6.59 2.42
CA SER A 164 -6.40 -7.25 3.58
C SER A 164 -7.29 -8.40 4.06
N ILE A 165 -6.68 -9.57 4.29
CA ILE A 165 -7.36 -10.78 4.77
C ILE A 165 -6.84 -11.19 6.16
N LEU A 166 -5.53 -11.06 6.37
CA LEU A 166 -4.88 -11.51 7.59
C LEU A 166 -3.73 -10.58 7.92
N THR A 167 -3.56 -10.27 9.21
CA THR A 167 -2.34 -9.64 9.73
C THR A 167 -1.83 -10.46 10.91
N ASP A 168 -0.64 -11.02 10.77
CA ASP A 168 -0.02 -11.82 11.81
C ASP A 168 1.31 -11.19 12.26
N ILE A 169 1.63 -11.36 13.54
CA ILE A 169 2.95 -11.01 14.08
C ILE A 169 3.66 -12.31 14.40
N CYS A 170 4.72 -12.57 13.63
CA CYS A 170 5.57 -13.74 13.80
C CYS A 170 6.91 -13.29 14.39
N GLY A 171 7.44 -14.02 15.35
CA GLY A 171 8.75 -13.84 15.92
C GLY A 171 9.61 -15.08 15.75
N LYS A 172 10.92 -14.90 15.65
CA LYS A 172 11.89 -15.99 15.64
C LYS A 172 12.94 -15.78 16.72
N THR A 173 13.14 -16.78 17.56
CA THR A 173 14.21 -16.78 18.58
C THR A 173 15.58 -17.00 17.93
N LYS A 174 16.67 -16.78 18.68
CA LYS A 174 18.03 -17.10 18.22
C LYS A 174 18.24 -18.58 17.86
N SER A 175 17.49 -19.48 18.48
CA SER A 175 17.51 -20.92 18.18
C SER A 175 16.62 -21.29 16.98
N GLY A 176 15.92 -20.33 16.39
CA GLY A 176 15.02 -20.55 15.25
C GLY A 176 13.61 -21.03 15.64
N GLU A 177 13.24 -20.97 16.92
CA GLU A 177 11.89 -21.29 17.39
C GLU A 177 10.92 -20.14 17.04
N ASN A 178 9.69 -20.47 16.65
CA ASN A 178 8.69 -19.47 16.29
C ASN A 178 7.94 -18.93 17.51
N ILE A 179 7.50 -17.68 17.42
CA ILE A 179 6.62 -16.98 18.34
C ILE A 179 5.47 -16.40 17.52
N CYS A 180 4.21 -16.66 17.88
CA CYS A 180 3.05 -16.16 17.12
C CYS A 180 2.10 -15.33 17.99
N ASP A 181 1.53 -14.26 17.41
CA ASP A 181 0.43 -13.45 17.95
C ASP A 181 -0.47 -12.94 16.81
N VAL A 182 -1.61 -13.61 16.60
CA VAL A 182 -2.43 -13.50 15.38
C VAL A 182 -3.62 -12.55 15.54
N LEU A 183 -3.88 -11.68 14.55
CA LEU A 183 -5.09 -10.84 14.45
C LEU A 183 -5.75 -10.97 13.05
N ILE A 184 -7.04 -11.31 12.99
CA ILE A 184 -7.77 -11.55 11.72
C ILE A 184 -8.80 -10.45 11.46
N GLU A 185 -8.83 -9.90 10.24
CA GLU A 185 -9.82 -8.90 9.79
C GLU A 185 -10.47 -9.34 8.46
N THR A 186 -11.81 -9.32 8.36
CA THR A 186 -12.54 -9.76 7.15
C THR A 186 -13.55 -8.72 6.65
N SER A 187 -13.67 -8.57 5.32
CA SER A 187 -14.69 -7.76 4.63
C SER A 187 -15.10 -8.43 3.29
N ILE A 188 -16.18 -8.02 2.62
CA ILE A 188 -16.68 -8.63 1.35
C ILE A 188 -16.89 -7.54 0.28
N THR A 189 -16.29 -7.72 -0.90
CA THR A 189 -16.47 -6.87 -2.09
C THR A 189 -16.47 -7.73 -3.37
N PHE A 190 -17.16 -7.26 -4.43
CA PHE A 190 -17.25 -7.93 -5.73
C PHE A 190 -16.36 -7.24 -6.77
N PHE A 191 -15.70 -8.00 -7.66
CA PHE A 191 -14.81 -7.50 -8.73
C PHE A 191 -14.80 -8.43 -9.96
N SER A 192 -14.29 -7.93 -11.09
CA SER A 192 -13.99 -8.71 -12.31
C SER A 192 -12.48 -8.86 -12.47
N SER A 193 -12.01 -9.99 -13.01
CA SER A 193 -10.56 -10.25 -13.17
C SER A 193 -10.13 -10.51 -14.61
N LYS A 194 -8.88 -10.13 -14.91
CA LYS A 194 -8.19 -10.45 -16.16
C LYS A 194 -7.02 -11.40 -15.91
N MET A 195 -6.81 -12.37 -16.80
CA MET A 195 -5.65 -13.27 -16.73
C MET A 195 -4.37 -12.56 -17.19
N ILE A 196 -3.30 -12.68 -16.40
CA ILE A 196 -2.02 -11.98 -16.61
C ILE A 196 -0.86 -12.98 -16.42
N SER A 197 0.19 -12.82 -17.23
CA SER A 197 1.40 -13.63 -17.12
C SER A 197 2.32 -13.18 -15.97
N PRO A 198 3.09 -14.09 -15.35
CA PRO A 198 4.07 -13.72 -14.33
C PRO A 198 5.10 -12.68 -14.79
N ALA A 199 5.52 -12.73 -16.07
CA ALA A 199 6.48 -11.79 -16.63
C ALA A 199 5.94 -10.35 -16.71
N GLU A 200 4.65 -10.17 -17.05
CA GLU A 200 4.01 -8.85 -17.04
C GLU A 200 3.96 -8.27 -15.62
N ILE A 201 3.62 -9.11 -14.63
CA ILE A 201 3.59 -8.70 -13.21
C ILE A 201 5.00 -8.30 -12.73
N LYS A 202 6.04 -9.06 -13.11
CA LYS A 202 7.43 -8.74 -12.75
C LYS A 202 7.85 -7.34 -13.21
N THR A 203 7.53 -6.97 -14.45
CA THR A 203 7.85 -5.63 -14.95
C THR A 203 7.16 -4.55 -14.12
N LYS A 204 5.88 -4.77 -13.75
CA LYS A 204 5.14 -3.85 -12.89
C LYS A 204 5.65 -3.81 -11.46
N ILE A 205 6.14 -4.92 -10.90
CA ILE A 205 6.83 -4.93 -9.60
C ILE A 205 8.04 -4.00 -9.63
N GLN A 206 8.87 -4.07 -10.68
CA GLN A 206 10.06 -3.21 -10.77
C GLN A 206 9.67 -1.73 -10.89
N ASP A 207 8.68 -1.40 -11.72
CA ASP A 207 8.17 -0.04 -11.86
C ASP A 207 7.58 0.47 -10.53
N SER A 208 6.84 -0.38 -9.81
CA SER A 208 6.29 -0.08 -8.48
C SER A 208 7.38 0.18 -7.44
N LEU A 209 8.49 -0.56 -7.45
CA LEU A 209 9.60 -0.35 -6.52
C LEU A 209 10.32 0.98 -6.80
N ASN A 210 10.43 1.36 -8.08
CA ASN A 210 10.97 2.68 -8.46
C ASN A 210 10.06 3.81 -7.96
N LEU A 211 8.73 3.65 -8.05
CA LEU A 211 7.78 4.62 -7.51
C LEU A 211 7.77 4.65 -5.98
N TYR A 212 7.86 3.48 -5.32
CA TYR A 212 7.92 3.37 -3.86
C TYR A 212 8.97 4.30 -3.25
N GLY A 213 10.19 4.32 -3.82
CA GLY A 213 11.27 5.19 -3.33
C GLY A 213 11.06 6.70 -3.59
N LYS A 214 10.12 7.08 -4.46
CA LYS A 214 9.84 8.48 -4.84
C LYS A 214 8.50 9.00 -4.29
N LEU A 215 7.59 8.10 -3.91
CA LEU A 215 6.22 8.43 -3.53
C LEU A 215 6.17 9.04 -2.12
N ASP A 216 5.63 10.25 -2.04
CA ASP A 216 5.47 10.94 -0.76
C ASP A 216 4.61 10.13 0.23
N HIS A 217 5.02 10.11 1.50
CA HIS A 217 4.34 9.35 2.54
C HIS A 217 2.88 9.79 2.76
N LYS A 218 2.61 11.10 2.68
CA LYS A 218 1.25 11.61 2.86
C LYS A 218 0.36 11.23 1.67
N VAL A 219 0.90 11.33 0.45
CA VAL A 219 0.22 10.90 -0.78
C VAL A 219 -0.13 9.41 -0.72
N SER A 220 0.83 8.56 -0.39
CA SER A 220 0.60 7.11 -0.28
C SER A 220 -0.37 6.73 0.84
N SER A 221 -0.32 7.40 2.00
CA SER A 221 -1.27 7.17 3.09
C SER A 221 -2.71 7.47 2.69
N PHE A 222 -2.96 8.60 2.02
CA PHE A 222 -4.31 8.93 1.52
C PHE A 222 -4.75 8.00 0.40
N LEU A 223 -3.87 7.62 -0.52
CA LEU A 223 -4.20 6.68 -1.59
C LEU A 223 -4.56 5.30 -1.03
N HIS A 224 -3.73 4.77 -0.12
CA HIS A 224 -4.00 3.50 0.55
C HIS A 224 -5.33 3.55 1.32
N SER A 225 -5.61 4.66 2.00
CA SER A 225 -6.89 4.86 2.70
C SER A 225 -8.06 4.90 1.70
N ALA A 226 -7.95 5.60 0.58
CA ALA A 226 -8.99 5.68 -0.44
C ALA A 226 -9.30 4.31 -1.06
N LEU A 227 -8.27 3.52 -1.37
CA LEU A 227 -8.42 2.20 -1.99
C LEU A 227 -9.15 1.20 -1.08
N ASN A 228 -8.94 1.30 0.24
CA ASN A 228 -9.50 0.39 1.24
C ASN A 228 -10.77 0.91 1.93
N GLU A 229 -11.23 2.13 1.61
CA GLU A 229 -12.41 2.72 2.20
C GLU A 229 -13.69 2.23 1.51
N ASN A 230 -14.73 1.97 2.32
CA ASN A 230 -16.06 1.55 1.87
C ASN A 230 -17.02 2.74 1.82
N ASP A 231 -16.85 3.71 2.73
CA ASP A 231 -17.62 4.95 2.74
C ASP A 231 -17.29 5.79 1.50
N ARG A 232 -18.30 6.05 0.67
CA ARG A 232 -18.10 6.72 -0.63
C ARG A 232 -17.58 8.14 -0.46
N LEU A 233 -18.04 8.87 0.55
CA LEU A 233 -17.61 10.24 0.80
C LEU A 233 -16.15 10.29 1.24
N LYS A 234 -15.76 9.48 2.22
CA LYS A 234 -14.37 9.38 2.68
C LYS A 234 -13.45 8.93 1.56
N LYS A 235 -13.88 7.95 0.76
CA LYS A 235 -13.14 7.48 -0.42
C LYS A 235 -12.91 8.60 -1.42
N PHE A 236 -13.97 9.35 -1.77
CA PHE A 236 -13.89 10.53 -2.64
C PHE A 236 -12.89 11.56 -2.11
N LEU A 237 -13.01 11.93 -0.83
CA LEU A 237 -12.16 12.94 -0.20
C LEU A 237 -10.70 12.51 -0.15
N ASN A 238 -10.43 11.26 0.20
CA ASN A 238 -9.07 10.72 0.24
C ASN A 238 -8.42 10.75 -1.15
N PHE A 239 -9.11 10.32 -2.22
CA PHE A 239 -8.60 10.47 -3.58
C PHE A 239 -8.39 11.93 -3.98
N PHE A 240 -9.30 12.84 -3.58
CA PHE A 240 -9.13 14.26 -3.86
C PHE A 240 -7.88 14.82 -3.18
N PHE A 241 -7.64 14.46 -1.92
CA PHE A 241 -6.43 14.90 -1.20
C PHE A 241 -5.16 14.40 -1.87
N VAL A 242 -5.15 13.17 -2.41
CA VAL A 242 -4.02 12.68 -3.21
C VAL A 242 -3.76 13.61 -4.40
N ILE A 243 -4.78 13.87 -5.21
CA ILE A 243 -4.65 14.74 -6.40
C ILE A 243 -4.18 16.14 -5.98
N GLU A 244 -4.77 16.72 -4.94
CA GLU A 244 -4.44 18.07 -4.47
C GLU A 244 -2.98 18.19 -4.00
N ILE A 245 -2.56 17.29 -3.09
CA ILE A 245 -1.20 17.27 -2.54
C ILE A 245 -0.19 17.06 -3.66
N TYR A 246 -0.45 16.06 -4.51
CA TYR A 246 0.48 15.71 -5.58
C TYR A 246 0.54 16.79 -6.67
N THR A 247 -0.58 17.42 -7.03
CA THR A 247 -0.59 18.59 -7.92
C THR A 247 0.29 19.72 -7.37
N HIS A 248 0.19 20.00 -6.07
CA HIS A 248 1.03 21.02 -5.44
C HIS A 248 2.52 20.64 -5.43
N GLN A 249 2.84 19.37 -5.20
CA GLN A 249 4.22 18.88 -5.25
C GLN A 249 4.78 18.96 -6.67
N ALA A 250 4.07 18.46 -7.67
CA ALA A 250 4.45 18.51 -9.08
C ALA A 250 4.63 19.95 -9.54
N PHE A 251 3.67 20.84 -9.27
CA PHE A 251 3.73 22.25 -9.67
C PHE A 251 4.98 22.97 -9.14
N LYS A 252 5.42 22.64 -7.91
CA LYS A 252 6.65 23.20 -7.32
C LYS A 252 7.94 22.72 -8.00
N LYS A 253 7.91 21.56 -8.65
CA LYS A 253 9.08 20.97 -9.34
C LYS A 253 9.27 21.50 -10.77
N ILE A 254 8.29 22.20 -11.32
CA ILE A 254 8.38 22.71 -12.70
C ILE A 254 9.51 23.74 -12.78
N ASP A 255 10.48 23.49 -13.67
CA ASP A 255 11.47 24.49 -14.07
C ASP A 255 10.91 25.36 -15.20
N PHE A 256 10.19 26.41 -14.80
CA PHE A 256 9.51 27.31 -15.73
C PHE A 256 10.48 28.06 -16.63
N ARG A 257 11.71 28.30 -16.18
CA ARG A 257 12.69 29.04 -16.98
C ARG A 257 13.14 28.20 -18.17
N ASN A 258 13.33 26.90 -17.96
CA ASN A 258 13.62 25.97 -19.04
C ASN A 258 12.40 25.77 -19.96
N TYR A 259 11.20 25.65 -19.41
CA TYR A 259 9.99 25.53 -20.23
C TYR A 259 9.79 26.71 -21.19
N VAL A 260 9.93 27.94 -20.69
CA VAL A 260 9.74 29.15 -21.49
C VAL A 260 10.67 29.16 -22.71
N LYS A 261 11.91 28.69 -22.53
CA LYS A 261 12.90 28.57 -23.62
C LYS A 261 12.58 27.44 -24.60
N CYS A 262 11.99 26.33 -24.13
CA CYS A 262 11.73 25.15 -24.95
C CYS A 262 10.44 25.23 -25.77
N VAL A 263 9.39 25.91 -25.27
CA VAL A 263 8.05 25.85 -25.88
C VAL A 263 7.64 27.15 -26.55
N ASN A 264 8.24 28.27 -26.17
CA ASN A 264 8.00 29.55 -26.85
C ASN A 264 9.27 29.99 -27.57
N GLN A 265 9.20 30.12 -28.89
CA GLN A 265 10.21 30.87 -29.64
C GLN A 265 10.03 32.36 -29.34
N ILE A 266 10.54 32.80 -28.18
CA ILE A 266 10.56 34.22 -27.84
C ILE A 266 11.59 34.88 -28.77
N PRO A 267 11.21 35.90 -29.58
CA PRO A 267 12.16 36.58 -30.45
C PRO A 267 13.30 37.20 -29.62
N ASP A 268 14.54 37.07 -30.08
CA ASP A 268 15.74 37.53 -29.35
C ASP A 268 15.62 38.98 -28.85
N ARG A 269 15.02 39.86 -29.68
CA ARG A 269 14.78 41.27 -29.36
C ARG A 269 13.93 41.53 -28.11
N VAL A 270 13.14 40.56 -27.64
CA VAL A 270 12.25 40.66 -26.47
C VAL A 270 12.44 39.52 -25.48
N MET A 271 13.57 38.80 -25.54
CA MET A 271 13.81 37.61 -24.71
C MET A 271 13.63 37.88 -23.20
N ILE A 272 14.22 38.96 -22.69
CA ILE A 272 14.20 39.30 -21.26
C ILE A 272 12.78 39.61 -20.76
N SER A 273 12.04 40.45 -21.50
CA SER A 273 10.67 40.83 -21.13
C SER A 273 9.67 39.70 -21.35
N GLY A 274 9.86 38.89 -22.39
CA GLY A 274 9.07 37.68 -22.65
C GLY A 274 9.25 36.64 -21.54
N GLU A 275 10.50 36.34 -21.15
CA GLU A 275 10.78 35.43 -20.02
C GLU A 275 10.08 35.91 -18.74
N LYS A 276 10.19 37.21 -18.44
CA LYS A 276 9.55 37.81 -17.26
C LYS A 276 8.02 37.68 -17.29
N PHE A 277 7.38 37.91 -18.44
CA PHE A 277 5.93 37.79 -18.59
C PHE A 277 5.42 36.38 -18.26
N PHE A 278 6.10 35.33 -18.76
CA PHE A 278 5.69 33.95 -18.47
C PHE A 278 5.91 33.57 -17.00
N LEU A 279 6.99 34.03 -16.38
CA LEU A 279 7.23 33.85 -14.94
C LEU A 279 6.18 34.59 -14.08
N GLU A 280 5.72 35.77 -14.50
CA GLU A 280 4.64 36.49 -13.83
C GLU A 280 3.30 35.74 -13.94
N ARG A 281 2.95 35.22 -15.13
CA ARG A 281 1.75 34.40 -15.33
C ARG A 281 1.75 33.12 -14.47
N GLN A 282 2.92 32.53 -14.25
CA GLN A 282 3.08 31.43 -13.30
C GLN A 282 2.78 31.89 -11.87
N ALA A 283 3.39 33.00 -11.40
CA ALA A 283 3.19 33.50 -10.05
C ALA A 283 1.71 33.83 -9.75
N GLU A 284 0.94 34.16 -10.78
CA GLU A 284 -0.51 34.40 -10.71
C GLU A 284 -1.35 33.10 -10.62
N SER A 285 -0.76 31.92 -10.81
CA SER A 285 -1.46 30.62 -10.73
C SER A 285 -1.73 30.20 -9.28
N LYS A 286 -2.75 30.83 -8.70
CA LYS A 286 -3.13 30.71 -7.29
C LYS A 286 -4.08 29.55 -7.03
N THR A 287 -4.91 29.18 -8.00
CA THR A 287 -5.93 28.14 -7.81
C THR A 287 -5.37 26.74 -8.09
N LEU A 288 -5.95 25.72 -7.44
CA LEU A 288 -5.60 24.33 -7.70
C LEU A 288 -5.81 23.96 -9.18
N SER A 289 -6.89 24.46 -9.81
CA SER A 289 -7.15 24.23 -11.23
C SER A 289 -6.05 24.78 -12.13
N GLN A 290 -5.58 26.00 -11.92
CA GLN A 290 -4.48 26.56 -12.71
C GLN A 290 -3.20 25.72 -12.55
N ARG A 291 -2.88 25.32 -11.33
CA ARG A 291 -1.71 24.46 -11.06
C ARG A 291 -1.84 23.10 -11.73
N PHE A 292 -3.03 22.51 -11.72
CA PHE A 292 -3.31 21.25 -12.41
C PHE A 292 -3.05 21.36 -13.91
N HIS A 293 -3.53 22.42 -14.56
CA HIS A 293 -3.28 22.63 -16.00
C HIS A 293 -1.80 22.77 -16.29
N TRP A 294 -1.06 23.52 -15.47
CA TRP A 294 0.40 23.61 -15.63
C TRP A 294 1.08 22.25 -15.50
N CYS A 295 0.69 21.43 -14.53
CA CYS A 295 1.23 20.07 -14.42
C CYS A 295 0.86 19.19 -15.62
N ALA A 296 -0.39 19.27 -16.11
CA ALA A 296 -0.83 18.54 -17.29
C ALA A 296 -0.04 18.93 -18.55
N ILE A 297 0.28 20.22 -18.72
CA ILE A 297 1.03 20.72 -19.88
C ILE A 297 2.53 20.37 -19.77
N LEU A 298 3.10 20.33 -18.55
CA LEU A 298 4.56 20.38 -18.35
C LEU A 298 5.19 19.14 -17.73
N ILE A 299 4.42 18.32 -17.04
CA ILE A 299 4.93 17.19 -16.25
C ILE A 299 4.23 15.89 -16.64
N TRP A 300 2.91 15.93 -16.85
CA TRP A 300 2.11 14.72 -16.98
C TRP A 300 1.76 14.41 -18.43
N ASP A 301 2.69 13.77 -19.13
CA ASP A 301 2.60 13.48 -20.57
C ASP A 301 1.43 12.58 -20.98
N ASN A 302 0.79 11.89 -20.04
CA ASN A 302 -0.34 11.00 -20.29
C ASN A 302 -1.71 11.67 -20.05
N ILE A 303 -1.76 12.92 -19.56
CA ILE A 303 -3.00 13.62 -19.22
C ILE A 303 -3.55 14.32 -20.46
N ASP A 304 -4.81 14.09 -20.77
CA ASP A 304 -5.50 14.66 -21.93
C ASP A 304 -6.58 15.70 -21.54
N ASP A 305 -7.21 16.30 -22.55
CA ASP A 305 -8.26 17.31 -22.32
C ASP A 305 -9.47 16.73 -21.55
N ASN A 306 -9.78 15.45 -21.74
CA ASN A 306 -10.89 14.80 -21.02
C ASN A 306 -10.55 14.64 -19.53
N ASP A 307 -9.31 14.32 -19.18
CA ASP A 307 -8.84 14.30 -17.79
C ASP A 307 -8.90 15.68 -17.13
N ILE A 308 -8.59 16.74 -17.89
CA ILE A 308 -8.68 18.12 -17.40
C ILE A 308 -10.15 18.48 -17.10
N GLU A 309 -11.08 18.12 -17.97
CA GLU A 309 -12.52 18.32 -17.73
C GLU A 309 -13.04 17.46 -16.57
N ASN A 310 -12.58 16.20 -16.46
CA ASN A 310 -12.86 15.34 -15.33
C ASN A 310 -12.39 15.99 -14.02
N PHE A 311 -11.16 16.50 -13.98
CA PHE A 311 -10.62 17.21 -12.81
C PHE A 311 -11.48 18.42 -12.42
N LYS A 312 -11.90 19.24 -13.39
CA LYS A 312 -12.79 20.40 -13.14
C LYS A 312 -14.12 19.95 -12.53
N SER A 313 -14.71 18.87 -13.06
CA SER A 313 -15.98 18.33 -12.55
C SER A 313 -15.85 17.80 -11.11
N ILE A 314 -14.78 17.05 -10.83
CA ILE A 314 -14.45 16.51 -9.51
C ILE A 314 -14.25 17.65 -8.51
N LYS A 315 -13.46 18.67 -8.87
CA LYS A 315 -13.21 19.83 -8.02
C LYS A 315 -14.51 20.57 -7.68
N LYS A 316 -15.41 20.71 -8.64
CA LYS A 316 -16.72 21.33 -8.41
C LYS A 316 -17.54 20.55 -7.37
N VAL A 317 -17.53 19.22 -7.43
CA VAL A 317 -18.17 18.38 -6.40
C VAL A 317 -17.52 18.60 -5.03
N ARG A 318 -16.18 18.58 -4.95
CA ARG A 318 -15.46 18.83 -3.70
C ARG A 318 -15.77 20.20 -3.10
N ASP A 319 -15.80 21.24 -3.91
CA ASP A 319 -16.09 22.60 -3.43
C ASP A 319 -17.50 22.70 -2.87
N LYS A 320 -18.49 22.08 -3.51
CA LYS A 320 -19.85 21.98 -2.96
C LYS A 320 -19.89 21.30 -1.59
N ILE A 321 -19.19 20.15 -1.44
CA ILE A 321 -19.08 19.45 -0.14
C ILE A 321 -18.47 20.39 0.91
N ALA A 322 -17.40 21.12 0.56
CA ALA A 322 -16.74 22.05 1.46
C ALA A 322 -17.64 23.24 1.86
N HIS A 323 -18.61 23.61 1.03
CA HIS A 323 -19.61 24.63 1.33
C HIS A 323 -20.81 24.11 2.13
N GLY A 324 -20.86 22.81 2.42
CA GLY A 324 -21.94 22.18 3.17
C GLY A 324 -23.18 21.86 2.32
N ASP A 325 -23.04 21.82 1.00
CA ASP A 325 -24.12 21.40 0.11
C ASP A 325 -24.45 19.91 0.35
N ASP A 326 -25.73 19.59 0.33
CA ASP A 326 -26.21 18.20 0.38
C ASP A 326 -26.01 17.54 -0.99
N ILE A 327 -25.03 16.64 -1.07
CA ILE A 327 -24.71 15.89 -2.28
C ILE A 327 -25.05 14.42 -2.05
N PRO A 328 -25.96 13.81 -2.84
CA PRO A 328 -26.26 12.40 -2.72
C PRO A 328 -25.01 11.54 -2.90
N GLU A 329 -24.72 10.62 -1.98
CA GLU A 329 -23.49 9.79 -2.00
C GLU A 329 -23.33 8.98 -3.29
N ASN A 330 -24.45 8.52 -3.85
CA ASN A 330 -24.53 7.79 -5.12
C ASN A 330 -24.16 8.66 -6.34
N SER A 331 -24.16 9.98 -6.20
CA SER A 331 -23.72 10.92 -7.25
C SER A 331 -22.22 11.23 -7.22
N LEU A 332 -21.49 10.78 -6.18
CA LEU A 332 -20.04 11.01 -6.08
C LEU A 332 -19.28 10.29 -7.21
N PRO A 333 -18.40 10.98 -7.95
CA PRO A 333 -17.71 10.41 -9.11
C PRO A 333 -16.46 9.60 -8.70
N ILE A 334 -16.67 8.53 -7.93
CA ILE A 334 -15.60 7.70 -7.35
C ILE A 334 -14.69 7.09 -8.42
N ASP A 335 -15.28 6.46 -9.43
CA ASP A 335 -14.49 5.77 -10.46
C ASP A 335 -13.66 6.77 -11.28
N MET A 336 -14.25 7.94 -11.58
CA MET A 336 -13.57 9.02 -12.31
C MET A 336 -12.39 9.57 -11.53
N ILE A 337 -12.54 9.82 -10.21
CA ILE A 337 -11.44 10.35 -9.39
C ILE A 337 -10.38 9.29 -9.14
N GLU A 338 -10.75 8.02 -8.99
CA GLU A 338 -9.82 6.89 -8.86
C GLU A 338 -8.96 6.74 -10.12
N THR A 339 -9.58 6.68 -11.31
CA THR A 339 -8.86 6.59 -12.59
C THR A 339 -7.92 7.77 -12.79
N LEU A 340 -8.40 9.00 -12.57
CA LEU A 340 -7.57 10.21 -12.71
C LEU A 340 -6.39 10.20 -11.72
N CYS A 341 -6.64 9.83 -10.46
CA CYS A 341 -5.62 9.75 -9.43
C CYS A 341 -4.50 8.75 -9.81
N LEU A 342 -4.87 7.53 -10.22
CA LEU A 342 -3.90 6.51 -10.62
C LEU A 342 -3.11 6.95 -11.88
N LYS A 343 -3.79 7.60 -12.84
CA LYS A 343 -3.16 8.12 -14.07
C LYS A 343 -2.11 9.19 -13.79
N ILE A 344 -2.40 10.13 -12.88
CA ILE A 344 -1.48 11.20 -12.47
C ILE A 344 -0.22 10.66 -11.77
N LEU A 345 -0.40 9.66 -10.90
CA LEU A 345 0.71 9.08 -10.13
C LEU A 345 1.63 8.20 -10.99
N TYR A 346 1.13 7.70 -12.13
CA TYR A 346 1.93 6.94 -13.08
C TYR A 346 3.01 7.79 -13.78
N CYS A 347 2.84 9.12 -13.91
CA CYS A 347 3.77 10.03 -14.60
C CYS A 347 5.15 10.22 -13.94
N HIS A 348 5.54 9.38 -12.99
CA HIS A 348 6.82 9.47 -12.25
C HIS A 348 7.80 8.32 -12.51
N CYS A 349 7.63 7.60 -13.63
CA CYS A 349 8.66 6.72 -14.18
C CYS A 349 9.79 7.55 -14.80
#